data_AF-A0A0B1SBE8-F1
#
_entry.id   AF-A0A0B1SBE8-F1
#
_cell.length_a   1.000
_cell.length_b   1.000
_cell.length_c   1.000
_cell.angle_alpha   90.00
_cell.angle_beta   90.00
_cell.angle_gamma   90.00
#
_symmetry.space_group_name_H-M   'P 1'
#
loop_
_entity.id
_entity.type
_entity.pdbx_description
1 polymer ?
#
loop_
_entity_poly.entity_id
_entity_poly.type
_entity_poly.pdbx_seq_one_letter_code
_entity_poly.pdbx_strand_id
1 'polypeptide(L)' 'SEGDCGFLAANLCAHSIFGEDALANVSIEKASPLDEGSPIVGHIRIRAKSQGMALTLGDKINIAQRERRAIAV' A
#
# COMPACT_ATOMS: atom_id res chain seq x y z
N SER A 1 24.10 -12.84 8.49
CA SER A 1 22.97 -12.69 9.43
C SER A 1 21.96 -11.77 8.77
N GLU A 2 21.12 -12.34 7.90
CA GLU A 2 19.96 -11.61 7.37
C GLU A 2 18.96 -11.53 8.53
N GLY A 3 18.96 -10.38 9.21
CA GLY A 3 17.99 -10.10 10.26
C GLY A 3 16.60 -10.10 9.65
N ASP A 4 15.65 -10.73 10.34
CA ASP A 4 14.25 -10.76 9.92
C ASP A 4 13.75 -9.31 9.77
N CYS A 5 13.63 -8.86 8.52
CA CYS A 5 13.37 -7.46 8.22
C CYS A 5 11.85 -7.23 8.33
N GLY A 6 11.44 -6.70 9.48
CA GLY A 6 10.02 -6.40 9.76
C GLY A 6 9.45 -5.21 8.99
N PHE A 7 10.23 -4.56 8.11
CA PHE A 7 9.82 -3.40 7.32
C PHE A 7 10.07 -3.61 5.81
N LEU A 8 9.26 -2.94 4.98
CA LEU A 8 9.38 -2.91 3.52
C LEU A 8 9.13 -1.49 3.01
N ALA A 9 10.03 -0.99 2.16
CA ALA A 9 9.81 0.21 1.37
C ALA A 9 9.91 -0.13 -0.13
N ALA A 10 8.93 0.30 -0.92
CA ALA A 10 8.88 0.01 -2.35
C ALA A 10 8.33 1.20 -3.15
N ASN A 11 8.81 1.32 -4.38
CA ASN A 11 8.30 2.26 -5.37
C ASN A 11 7.64 1.46 -6.50
N LEU A 12 6.38 1.77 -6.79
CA LEU A 12 5.58 1.12 -7.82
C LEU A 12 5.23 2.16 -8.89
N CYS A 13 5.17 1.73 -10.15
CA CYS A 13 4.66 2.54 -11.25
C CYS A 13 3.59 1.78 -12.03
N ALA A 14 2.64 2.52 -12.59
CA ALA A 14 1.59 1.97 -13.44
C ALA A 14 1.31 2.95 -14.59
N HIS A 15 1.05 2.38 -15.77
CA HIS A 15 0.60 3.10 -16.95
C HIS A 15 -0.83 2.69 -17.26
N SER A 16 -1.72 3.67 -17.35
CA SER A 16 -3.14 3.48 -17.67
C SER A 16 -3.35 3.35 -19.18
N ILE A 17 -4.39 2.61 -19.60
CA ILE A 17 -4.83 2.53 -21.00
C ILE A 17 -5.20 3.90 -21.59
N PHE A 18 -5.47 4.89 -20.75
CA PHE A 18 -5.77 6.27 -21.14
C PHE A 18 -4.51 7.14 -21.29
N GLY A 19 -3.30 6.55 -21.25
CA GLY A 19 -2.04 7.27 -21.40
C GLY A 19 -1.64 8.09 -20.17
N GLU A 20 -2.14 7.73 -18.99
CA GLU A 20 -1.81 8.38 -17.72
C GLU A 20 -0.86 7.53 -16.88
N ASP A 21 0.15 8.17 -16.30
CA ASP A 21 1.08 7.51 -15.37
C ASP A 21 0.68 7.74 -13.91
N ALA A 22 0.87 6.70 -13.09
CA ALA A 22 0.76 6.77 -11.64
C ALA A 22 2.00 6.16 -10.98
N LEU A 23 2.43 6.76 -9.88
CA LEU A 23 3.50 6.28 -9.01
C LEU A 23 2.95 6.04 -7.61
N ALA A 24 3.37 4.98 -6.95
CA ALA A 24 3.07 4.76 -5.54
C ALA A 24 4.36 4.52 -4.76
N ASN A 25 4.52 5.22 -3.63
CA ASN A 25 5.52 4.90 -2.64
C ASN A 25 4.84 4.16 -1.49
N VAL A 26 5.35 2.99 -1.16
CA VAL A 26 4.83 2.13 -0.09
C VAL A 26 5.90 2.05 0.99
N SER A 27 5.53 2.28 2.24
CA SER A 27 6.37 2.08 3.42
C SER A 27 5.53 1.40 4.48
N ILE A 28 5.84 0.13 4.78
CA ILE A 28 5.04 -0.72 5.66
C ILE A 28 5.92 -1.54 6.60
N GLU A 29 5.36 -1.97 7.73
CA GLU A 29 6.01 -2.83 8.71
C GLU A 29 5.01 -3.72 9.46
N LYS A 30 5.50 -4.80 10.09
CA LYS A 30 4.72 -5.53 11.09
C LYS A 30 4.56 -4.66 12.33
N ALA A 31 3.33 -4.52 12.84
CA ALA A 31 3.09 -3.75 14.06
C ALA A 31 3.83 -4.33 15.29
N SER A 32 4.01 -5.64 15.31
CA SER A 32 4.86 -6.38 16.26
C SER A 32 5.85 -7.23 15.45
N PRO A 33 7.15 -6.88 15.41
CA PRO A 33 8.13 -7.55 14.56
C PRO A 33 8.30 -9.05 14.84
N LEU A 34 8.07 -9.48 16.08
CA LEU A 34 8.25 -10.86 16.53
C LEU A 34 6.99 -11.73 16.39
N ASP A 35 5.85 -11.14 16.01
CA ASP A 35 4.58 -11.84 15.82
C ASP A 35 4.28 -11.97 14.32
N GLU A 36 4.30 -13.20 13.81
CA GLU A 36 4.02 -13.49 12.40
C GLU A 36 2.59 -13.13 11.99
N GLY A 37 1.63 -13.19 12.93
CA GLY A 37 0.24 -12.82 12.71
C GLY A 37 -0.02 -11.33 12.85
N SER A 38 1.01 -10.54 13.18
CA SER A 38 0.85 -9.12 13.46
C SER A 38 0.33 -8.36 12.24
N PRO A 39 -0.64 -7.44 12.41
CA PRO A 39 -1.12 -6.63 11.32
C PRO A 39 0.02 -5.81 10.69
N ILE A 40 -0.05 -5.65 9.38
CA ILE A 40 0.84 -4.76 8.64
C ILE A 40 0.29 -3.34 8.71
N VAL A 41 1.15 -2.40 9.12
CA VAL A 41 0.83 -0.98 9.24
C VAL A 41 1.78 -0.16 8.36
N GLY A 42 1.39 1.08 8.06
CA GLY A 42 2.23 1.99 7.29
C GLY A 42 1.44 2.91 6.36
N HIS A 43 2.11 3.42 5.34
CA HIS A 43 1.57 4.43 4.43
C HIS A 43 1.81 4.07 2.97
N ILE A 44 0.82 4.43 2.15
CA ILE A 44 0.93 4.40 0.69
C ILE A 44 0.69 5.83 0.20
N ARG A 45 1.65 6.38 -0.55
CA ARG A 45 1.53 7.70 -1.18
C ARG A 45 1.39 7.52 -2.68
N ILE A 46 0.28 7.96 -3.24
CA ILE A 46 0.02 7.93 -4.68
C ILE A 46 0.34 9.31 -5.27
N ARG A 47 1.05 9.32 -6.41
CA ARG A 47 1.14 10.45 -7.33
C ARG A 47 0.51 10.05 -8.64
N ALA A 48 -0.32 10.92 -9.19
CA ALA A 48 -1.06 10.68 -10.42
C ALA A 48 -1.15 11.99 -11.20
N LYS A 49 -1.26 11.90 -12.53
CA LYS A 49 -1.38 13.08 -13.40
C LYS A 49 -2.66 13.89 -13.12
N SER A 50 -3.76 13.20 -12.84
CA SER A 50 -5.07 13.81 -12.58
C SER A 50 -5.54 13.56 -11.14
N GLN A 51 -6.28 14.54 -10.59
CA GLN A 51 -6.88 14.43 -9.26
C GLN A 51 -7.88 13.26 -9.19
N GLY A 52 -8.68 13.06 -10.25
CA GLY A 52 -9.65 11.96 -10.33
C GLY A 52 -8.98 10.59 -10.23
N MET A 53 -7.83 10.41 -10.87
CA MET A 53 -7.06 9.16 -10.77
C MET A 53 -6.46 8.98 -9.37
N ALA A 54 -5.90 10.04 -8.77
CA ALA A 54 -5.37 9.98 -7.40
C ALA A 54 -6.45 9.55 -6.40
N LEU A 55 -7.63 10.17 -6.46
CA LEU A 55 -8.77 9.87 -5.58
C LEU A 55 -9.24 8.44 -5.80
N THR A 56 -9.47 8.03 -7.05
CA THR A 56 -9.96 6.69 -7.38
C THR A 56 -9.01 5.58 -6.93
N LEU A 57 -7.69 5.77 -7.11
CA LEU A 57 -6.68 4.83 -6.62
C LEU A 57 -6.65 4.78 -5.09
N GLY A 58 -6.76 5.94 -4.43
CA GLY A 58 -6.85 6.03 -2.97
C GLY A 58 -8.07 5.29 -2.42
N ASP A 59 -9.23 5.45 -3.04
CA ASP A 59 -10.47 4.77 -2.64
C ASP A 59 -10.36 3.25 -2.78
N LYS A 60 -9.78 2.75 -3.89
CA LYS A 60 -9.53 1.32 -4.08
C LYS A 60 -8.63 0.73 -2.98
N ILE A 61 -7.58 1.46 -2.60
CA ILE A 61 -6.68 1.04 -1.52
C ILE A 61 -7.45 1.02 -0.18
N ASN A 62 -8.22 2.07 0.11
CA ASN A 62 -9.01 2.14 1.34
C ASN A 62 -10.04 1.00 1.44
N ILE A 63 -10.72 0.68 0.34
CA ILE A 63 -11.66 -0.45 0.29
C ILE A 63 -10.93 -1.76 0.58
N ALA A 64 -9.82 -2.03 -0.12
CA ALA A 64 -9.03 -3.25 0.07
C ALA A 64 -8.51 -3.40 1.52
N GLN A 65 -8.11 -2.29 2.15
CA GLN A 65 -7.67 -2.28 3.55
C GLN A 65 -8.83 -2.59 4.52
N ARG A 66 -10.04 -2.09 4.24
CA ARG A 66 -11.24 -2.36 5.07
C ARG A 66 -11.74 -3.79 4.93
N GLU A 67 -11.78 -4.33 3.71
CA GLU A 67 -12.20 -5.71 3.45
C GLU A 67 -11.27 -6.72 4.15
N ARG A 68 -9.96 -6.49 4.08
CA ARG A 68 -8.99 -7.34 4.78
C ARG A 68 -9.17 -7.31 6.30
N ARG A 69 -9.56 -6.16 6.87
CA ARG A 69 -9.90 -6.07 8.29
C ARG A 69 -11.16 -6.87 8.63
N ALA A 70 -12.15 -6.90 7.76
CA ALA A 70 -13.40 -7.64 7.99
C ALA A 70 -13.20 -9.18 7.97
N ILE A 71 -12.21 -9.68 7.24
CA ILE A 71 -11.86 -11.12 7.20
C ILE A 71 -11.06 -11.55 8.45
N ALA A 72 -10.38 -10.61 9.10
CA ALA A 72 -9.56 -10.87 10.29
C ALA A 72 -10.33 -10.76 11.63
N VAL A 73 -11.66 -10.55 11.58
CA VAL A 73 -12.58 -10.59 12.75
C VAL A 73 -13.35 -11.90 12.71
#